data_AF-A0A6H1MRR8-F1
#
_entry.id   AF-A0A6H1MRR8-F1
#
_cell.length_a   1.000
_cell.length_b   1.000
_cell.length_c   1.000
_cell.angle_alpha   90.00
_cell.angle_beta   90.00
_cell.angle_gamma   90.00
#
_symmetry.space_group_name_H-M   'P 1'
#
loop_
_entity.id
_entity.type
_entity.pdbx_description
1 polymer ?
#
loop_
_entity_poly.entity_id
_entity_poly.type
_entity_poly.pdbx_seq_one_letter_code
_entity_poly.pdbx_strand_id
1 'polypeptide(L)'
;MPNPKPKLEHDGLVVTHRDQRGRARRYDFGTFPVPGPLQRSLAVLFAAKCTPGGGWDSVETSEASWYVVRPFAEFLSELDQVPQDVDRLTTAHWNAWRLSLPPTTNGYTTYSIVAGLLQLAGRLARPVREAMAQRFAWTPGRELAYTHDEFTAIRVAARRTFRAALLRIRENSEHLAAWRAG
;
A
#
# COMPACT_ATOMS: atom_id res chain seq x y z
N MET A 1 0.71 -17.46 -19.54
CA MET A 1 -0.49 -16.78 -20.07
C MET A 1 -0.37 -15.29 -19.76
N PRO A 2 -0.68 -14.38 -20.69
CA PRO A 2 -0.71 -12.95 -20.38
C PRO A 2 -1.82 -12.66 -19.36
N ASN A 3 -1.52 -11.81 -18.37
CA ASN A 3 -2.44 -11.44 -17.31
C ASN A 3 -3.70 -10.75 -17.88
N PRO A 4 -4.89 -11.02 -17.33
CA PRO A 4 -6.12 -10.34 -17.76
C PRO A 4 -6.03 -8.85 -17.43
N LYS A 5 -6.41 -7.99 -18.39
CA LYS A 5 -6.51 -6.54 -18.15
C LYS A 5 -7.50 -6.27 -17.01
N PRO A 6 -7.19 -5.34 -16.09
CA PRO A 6 -8.12 -4.94 -15.06
C PRO A 6 -9.40 -4.40 -15.70
N LYS A 7 -10.54 -4.78 -15.12
CA LYS A 7 -11.85 -4.34 -15.61
C LYS A 7 -12.28 -3.09 -14.85
N LEU A 8 -12.68 -2.07 -15.61
CA LEU A 8 -13.39 -0.91 -15.10
C LEU A 8 -14.89 -1.24 -15.13
N GLU A 9 -15.53 -1.17 -13.98
CA GLU A 9 -16.96 -1.43 -13.80
C GLU A 9 -17.65 -0.16 -13.23
N HIS A 10 -18.98 -0.10 -13.30
CA HIS A 10 -19.81 0.94 -12.66
C HIS A 10 -19.36 2.38 -13.03
N ASP A 11 -19.58 2.77 -14.28
CA ASP A 11 -19.18 4.07 -14.86
C ASP A 11 -17.69 4.41 -14.75
N GLY A 12 -16.84 3.39 -14.55
CA GLY A 12 -15.40 3.53 -14.47
C GLY A 12 -14.88 3.93 -13.08
N LEU A 13 -15.71 3.84 -12.05
CA LEU A 13 -15.34 4.12 -10.66
C LEU A 13 -14.85 2.89 -9.91
N VAL A 14 -15.13 1.69 -10.41
CA VAL A 14 -14.73 0.45 -9.77
C VAL A 14 -13.63 -0.21 -10.58
N VAL A 15 -12.50 -0.51 -9.92
CA VAL A 15 -11.39 -1.26 -10.50
C VAL A 15 -11.37 -2.68 -9.94
N THR A 16 -11.48 -3.68 -10.80
CA THR A 16 -11.25 -5.09 -10.44
C THR A 16 -9.85 -5.51 -10.92
N HIS A 17 -8.91 -5.70 -9.98
CA HIS A 17 -7.58 -6.24 -10.25
C HIS A 17 -7.60 -7.77 -10.09
N ARG A 18 -6.96 -8.48 -11.04
CA ARG A 18 -6.70 -9.91 -10.95
C ARG A 18 -5.22 -10.18 -11.18
N ASP A 19 -4.59 -10.91 -10.27
CA ASP A 19 -3.19 -11.29 -10.40
C ASP A 19 -2.99 -12.64 -11.13
N GLN A 20 -1.72 -12.99 -11.38
CA GLN A 20 -1.34 -14.24 -12.05
C GLN A 20 -1.75 -15.50 -11.29
N ARG A 21 -2.00 -15.38 -9.98
CA ARG A 21 -2.45 -16.49 -9.13
C ARG A 21 -3.97 -16.63 -9.14
N GLY A 22 -4.68 -15.83 -9.95
CA GLY A 22 -6.13 -15.83 -10.08
C GLY A 22 -6.86 -15.13 -8.94
N ARG A 23 -6.14 -14.48 -8.01
CA ARG A 23 -6.76 -13.72 -6.92
C ARG A 23 -7.34 -12.44 -7.48
N ALA A 24 -8.49 -12.02 -6.96
CA ALA A 24 -9.20 -10.84 -7.42
C ALA A 24 -9.51 -9.91 -6.26
N ARG A 25 -9.40 -8.60 -6.49
CA ARG A 25 -9.79 -7.56 -5.54
C ARG A 25 -10.50 -6.43 -6.27
N ARG A 26 -11.54 -5.89 -5.62
CA ARG A 26 -12.36 -4.78 -6.11
C ARG A 26 -12.04 -3.52 -5.29
N TYR A 27 -11.86 -2.40 -5.98
CA TYR A 27 -11.58 -1.09 -5.39
C TYR A 27 -12.61 -0.10 -5.91
N ASP A 28 -13.30 0.60 -5.01
CA ASP A 28 -14.40 1.49 -5.34
C ASP A 28 -14.03 2.96 -5.08
N PHE A 29 -13.68 3.67 -6.14
CA PHE A 29 -13.29 5.08 -6.10
C PHE A 29 -14.48 6.03 -5.89
N GLY A 30 -15.72 5.54 -6.05
CA GLY A 30 -16.92 6.32 -5.72
C GLY A 30 -17.01 6.66 -4.23
N THR A 31 -16.26 5.94 -3.38
CA THR A 31 -16.20 6.18 -1.93
C THR A 31 -15.29 7.35 -1.54
N PHE A 32 -14.47 7.89 -2.45
CA PHE A 32 -13.54 8.97 -2.12
C PHE A 32 -14.25 10.31 -1.99
N PRO A 33 -13.92 11.15 -0.98
CA PRO A 33 -14.58 12.44 -0.74
C PRO A 33 -14.07 13.54 -1.69
N VAL A 34 -13.85 13.22 -2.97
CA VAL A 34 -13.37 14.15 -4.00
C VAL A 34 -14.36 14.24 -5.17
N PRO A 35 -14.32 15.29 -5.99
CA PRO A 35 -15.22 15.43 -7.14
C PRO A 35 -15.20 14.22 -8.07
N GLY A 36 -16.36 13.86 -8.62
CA GLY A 36 -16.52 12.70 -9.50
C GLY A 36 -15.56 12.61 -10.70
N PRO A 37 -15.14 13.72 -11.35
CA PRO A 37 -14.10 13.65 -12.38
C PRO A 37 -12.76 13.18 -11.82
N LEU A 38 -12.36 13.65 -10.65
CA LEU A 38 -11.13 13.22 -9.98
C LEU A 38 -11.20 11.74 -9.54
N GLN A 39 -12.35 11.28 -9.02
CA GLN A 39 -12.57 9.86 -8.70
C GLN A 39 -12.32 8.97 -9.93
N ARG A 40 -12.93 9.31 -11.08
CA ARG A 40 -12.77 8.58 -12.34
C ARG A 40 -11.32 8.60 -12.83
N SER A 41 -10.67 9.76 -12.77
CA SER A 41 -9.26 9.87 -13.17
C SER A 41 -8.37 8.99 -12.29
N LEU A 42 -8.56 8.98 -10.97
CA LEU A 42 -7.82 8.10 -10.06
C LEU A 42 -8.07 6.62 -10.35
N ALA A 43 -9.32 6.23 -10.62
CA ALA A 43 -9.67 4.86 -10.99
C ALA A 43 -8.97 4.40 -12.28
N VAL A 44 -8.95 5.26 -13.31
CA VAL A 44 -8.25 4.97 -14.58
C VAL A 44 -6.75 4.79 -14.37
N LEU A 45 -6.11 5.68 -13.59
CA LEU A 45 -4.67 5.59 -13.31
C LEU A 45 -4.34 4.33 -12.48
N PHE A 46 -5.19 4.00 -11.51
CA PHE A 46 -5.02 2.82 -10.67
C PHE A 46 -5.18 1.53 -11.49
N ALA A 47 -6.18 1.47 -12.36
CA ALA A 47 -6.35 0.38 -13.31
C ALA A 47 -5.11 0.23 -14.21
N ALA A 48 -4.54 1.34 -14.70
CA ALA A 48 -3.31 1.28 -15.50
C ALA A 48 -2.13 0.65 -14.71
N LYS A 49 -1.96 0.98 -13.43
CA LYS A 49 -0.93 0.36 -12.57
C LYS A 49 -1.14 -1.14 -12.32
N CYS A 50 -2.39 -1.59 -12.29
CA CYS A 50 -2.77 -2.99 -12.13
C CYS A 50 -2.66 -3.80 -13.45
N THR A 51 -2.35 -3.15 -14.58
CA THR A 51 -2.07 -3.88 -15.83
C THR A 51 -0.70 -4.55 -15.76
N PRO A 52 -0.46 -5.62 -16.54
CA PRO A 52 0.86 -6.27 -16.61
C PRO A 52 1.93 -5.28 -17.05
N GLY A 53 2.99 -5.14 -16.27
CA GLY A 53 4.04 -4.14 -16.52
C GLY A 53 3.70 -2.73 -15.99
N GLY A 54 2.52 -2.54 -15.39
CA GLY A 54 2.14 -1.31 -14.68
C GLY A 54 2.81 -1.17 -13.30
N GLY A 55 3.40 -2.25 -12.80
CA GLY A 55 4.20 -2.28 -11.57
C GLY A 55 3.45 -2.79 -10.33
N TRP A 56 2.13 -3.00 -10.40
CA TRP A 56 1.34 -3.64 -9.33
C TRP A 56 0.82 -5.00 -9.80
N ASP A 57 1.73 -5.95 -10.00
CA ASP A 57 1.42 -7.26 -10.59
C ASP A 57 0.72 -8.23 -9.61
N SER A 58 0.61 -7.88 -8.33
CA SER A 58 -0.02 -8.69 -7.29
C SER A 58 -1.16 -7.95 -6.59
N VAL A 59 -2.17 -8.69 -6.14
CA VAL A 59 -3.29 -8.11 -5.36
C VAL A 59 -2.79 -7.44 -4.07
N GLU A 60 -1.74 -7.96 -3.44
CA GLU A 60 -1.13 -7.35 -2.26
C GLU A 60 -0.56 -5.96 -2.56
N THR A 61 0.14 -5.80 -3.68
CA THR A 61 0.72 -4.51 -4.06
C THR A 61 -0.36 -3.48 -4.38
N SER A 62 -1.41 -3.88 -5.10
CA SER A 62 -2.53 -2.97 -5.40
C SER A 62 -3.32 -2.64 -4.13
N GLU A 63 -3.46 -3.59 -3.20
CA GLU A 63 -4.12 -3.37 -1.91
C GLU A 63 -3.34 -2.41 -1.01
N ALA A 64 -2.03 -2.61 -0.86
CA ALA A 64 -1.18 -1.67 -0.14
C ALA A 64 -1.25 -0.26 -0.75
N SER A 65 -1.27 -0.17 -2.09
CA SER A 65 -1.37 1.09 -2.80
C SER A 65 -2.75 1.74 -2.62
N TRP A 66 -3.83 0.96 -2.54
CA TRP A 66 -5.17 1.47 -2.22
C TRP A 66 -5.21 2.18 -0.87
N TYR A 67 -4.59 1.59 0.16
CA TYR A 67 -4.49 2.20 1.49
C TYR A 67 -3.62 3.47 1.54
N VAL A 68 -2.87 3.76 0.47
CA VAL A 68 -2.09 5.01 0.31
C VAL A 68 -2.85 6.05 -0.52
N VAL A 69 -3.52 5.63 -1.58
CA VAL A 69 -4.26 6.53 -2.48
C VAL A 69 -5.50 7.11 -1.78
N ARG A 70 -6.15 6.34 -0.91
CA ARG A 70 -7.32 6.81 -0.16
C ARG A 70 -7.00 8.00 0.77
N PRO A 71 -5.99 7.95 1.66
CA PRO A 71 -5.59 9.11 2.47
C PRO A 71 -5.21 10.34 1.64
N PHE A 72 -4.63 10.16 0.45
CA PHE A 72 -4.37 11.29 -0.45
C PHE A 72 -5.66 11.95 -0.94
N ALA A 73 -6.68 11.17 -1.29
CA ALA A 73 -7.98 11.72 -1.68
C ALA A 73 -8.69 12.41 -0.50
N GLU A 74 -8.61 11.83 0.70
CA GLU A 74 -9.10 12.44 1.94
C GLU A 74 -8.39 13.79 2.20
N PHE A 75 -7.06 13.82 2.12
CA PHE A 75 -6.28 15.05 2.24
C PHE A 75 -6.71 16.13 1.23
N LEU A 76 -6.90 15.77 -0.04
CA LEU A 76 -7.34 16.74 -1.06
C LEU A 76 -8.72 17.31 -0.77
N SER A 77 -9.60 16.55 -0.12
CA SER A 77 -10.95 16.99 0.25
C SER A 77 -10.97 18.00 1.39
N GLU A 78 -9.92 18.04 2.19
CA GLU A 78 -9.76 18.96 3.33
C GLU A 78 -9.14 20.31 2.92
N LEU A 79 -8.70 20.44 1.66
CA LEU A 79 -8.15 21.70 1.14
C LEU A 79 -9.27 22.71 0.88
N ASP A 80 -8.99 23.99 1.14
CA ASP A 80 -9.91 25.11 0.81
C ASP A 80 -10.34 25.10 -0.65
N GLN A 81 -9.43 24.70 -1.54
CA GLN A 81 -9.70 24.54 -2.97
C GLN A 81 -9.47 23.09 -3.42
N VAL A 82 -10.52 22.28 -3.33
CA VAL A 82 -10.47 20.89 -3.79
C VAL A 82 -10.29 20.83 -5.32
N PRO A 83 -9.25 20.15 -5.84
CA PRO A 83 -9.03 20.01 -7.27
C PRO A 83 -10.18 19.23 -7.92
N GLN A 84 -10.75 19.79 -8.98
CA GLN A 84 -11.91 19.18 -9.66
C GLN A 84 -11.53 17.94 -10.49
N ASP A 85 -10.30 17.87 -10.97
CA ASP A 85 -9.72 16.75 -11.71
C ASP A 85 -8.18 16.83 -11.64
N VAL A 86 -7.47 15.83 -12.18
CA VAL A 86 -6.01 15.68 -12.13
C VAL A 86 -5.28 16.81 -12.85
N ASP A 87 -5.88 17.40 -13.89
CA ASP A 87 -5.32 18.57 -14.60
C ASP A 87 -5.44 19.88 -13.80
N ARG A 88 -6.26 19.90 -12.74
CA ARG A 88 -6.40 21.00 -11.79
C ARG A 88 -5.53 20.84 -10.54
N LEU A 89 -4.75 19.76 -10.45
CA LEU A 89 -3.70 19.68 -9.44
C LEU A 89 -2.66 20.78 -9.70
N THR A 90 -2.26 21.46 -8.63
CA THR A 90 -1.26 22.51 -8.65
C THR A 90 -0.02 22.08 -7.88
N THR A 91 1.08 22.78 -8.07
CA THR A 91 2.29 22.57 -7.29
C THR A 91 2.05 22.85 -5.80
N ALA A 92 1.13 23.77 -5.48
CA ALA A 92 0.73 24.04 -4.09
C ALA A 92 0.03 22.83 -3.45
N HIS A 93 -0.92 22.19 -4.14
CA HIS A 93 -1.57 20.97 -3.65
C HIS A 93 -0.54 19.85 -3.38
N TRP A 94 0.41 19.67 -4.30
CA TRP A 94 1.45 18.67 -4.15
C TRP A 94 2.39 18.95 -2.98
N ASN A 95 2.82 20.20 -2.82
CA ASN A 95 3.69 20.61 -1.72
C ASN A 95 2.97 20.52 -0.37
N ALA A 96 1.68 20.87 -0.31
CA ALA A 96 0.87 20.73 0.88
C ALA A 96 0.74 19.25 1.28
N TRP A 97 0.46 18.35 0.32
CA TRP A 97 0.43 16.90 0.56
C TRP A 97 1.76 16.42 1.13
N ARG A 98 2.86 16.81 0.48
CA ARG A 98 4.22 16.46 0.92
C ARG A 98 4.50 16.91 2.36
N LEU A 99 4.09 18.12 2.74
CA LEU A 99 4.28 18.65 4.11
C LEU A 99 3.38 17.98 5.15
N SER A 100 2.24 17.41 4.74
CA SER A 100 1.34 16.67 5.63
C SER A 100 1.89 15.31 6.05
N LEU A 101 2.86 14.76 5.29
CA LEU A 101 3.39 13.42 5.54
C LEU A 101 4.45 13.42 6.65
N PRO A 102 4.46 12.42 7.55
CA PRO A 102 5.46 12.32 8.60
C PRO A 102 6.84 12.03 7.98
N PRO A 103 7.95 12.67 8.44
CA PRO A 103 9.29 12.52 7.86
C PRO A 103 9.92 11.17 8.21
N THR A 104 9.33 10.09 7.70
CA THR A 104 9.67 8.69 7.97
C THR A 104 9.73 7.91 6.66
N THR A 105 10.35 6.73 6.66
CA THR A 105 10.37 5.82 5.50
C THR A 105 8.97 5.50 4.98
N ASN A 106 7.98 5.39 5.89
CA ASN A 106 6.60 5.14 5.49
C ASN A 106 6.02 6.33 4.71
N GLY A 107 6.23 7.56 5.18
CA GLY A 107 5.74 8.72 4.43
C GLY A 107 6.45 8.89 3.07
N TYR A 108 7.75 8.53 2.96
CA TYR A 108 8.44 8.54 1.66
C TYR A 108 7.83 7.53 0.69
N THR A 109 7.46 6.36 1.21
CA THR A 109 6.76 5.31 0.45
C THR A 109 5.39 5.80 -0.02
N THR A 110 4.61 6.40 0.88
CA THR A 110 3.30 7.01 0.57
C THR A 110 3.45 8.09 -0.53
N TYR A 111 4.42 8.99 -0.38
CA TYR A 111 4.74 10.03 -1.37
C TYR A 111 5.05 9.42 -2.74
N SER A 112 5.94 8.42 -2.77
CA SER A 112 6.44 7.80 -4.01
C SER A 112 5.35 7.03 -4.76
N ILE A 113 4.47 6.33 -4.03
CA ILE A 113 3.33 5.60 -4.62
C ILE A 113 2.36 6.58 -5.29
N VAL A 114 1.97 7.66 -4.60
CA VAL A 114 1.06 8.67 -5.14
C VAL A 114 1.70 9.38 -6.33
N ALA A 115 2.98 9.77 -6.23
CA ALA A 115 3.70 10.39 -7.34
C ALA A 115 3.75 9.47 -8.57
N GLY A 116 4.13 8.21 -8.37
CA GLY A 116 4.22 7.21 -9.44
C GLY A 116 2.87 6.90 -10.10
N LEU A 117 1.76 7.02 -9.36
CA LEU A 117 0.40 6.94 -9.89
C LEU A 117 0.05 8.16 -10.75
N LEU A 118 0.21 9.37 -10.19
CA LEU A 118 -0.16 10.62 -10.84
C LEU A 118 0.68 10.93 -12.08
N GLN A 119 1.94 10.47 -12.13
CA GLN A 119 2.79 10.63 -13.31
C GLN A 119 2.25 9.90 -14.55
N LEU A 120 1.41 8.88 -14.41
CA LEU A 120 0.73 8.25 -15.55
C LEU A 120 -0.28 9.17 -16.23
N ALA A 121 -0.79 10.19 -15.54
CA ALA A 121 -1.85 11.04 -16.06
C ALA A 121 -1.29 12.03 -17.07
N GLY A 122 -1.36 11.75 -18.37
CA GLY A 122 -0.83 12.63 -19.44
C GLY A 122 -1.23 14.11 -19.31
N ARG A 123 -2.45 14.37 -18.81
CA ARG A 123 -3.02 15.72 -18.60
C ARG A 123 -2.46 16.47 -17.38
N LEU A 124 -1.65 15.84 -16.53
CA LEU A 124 -1.06 16.49 -15.37
C LEU A 124 -0.11 17.60 -15.83
N ALA A 125 -0.31 18.80 -15.27
CA ALA A 125 0.47 19.98 -15.60
C ALA A 125 1.97 19.75 -15.36
N ARG A 126 2.80 20.19 -16.31
CA ARG A 126 4.26 20.01 -16.28
C ARG A 126 4.91 20.50 -14.97
N PRO A 127 4.58 21.69 -14.42
CA PRO A 127 5.18 22.14 -13.16
C PRO A 127 4.91 21.21 -11.97
N VAL A 128 3.78 20.50 -11.98
CA VAL A 128 3.44 19.53 -10.92
C VAL A 128 4.32 18.29 -11.03
N ARG A 129 4.56 17.80 -12.26
CA ARG A 129 5.48 16.68 -12.51
C ARG A 129 6.91 17.01 -12.09
N GLU A 130 7.36 18.21 -12.40
CA GLU A 130 8.69 18.69 -12.01
C GLU A 130 8.80 18.76 -10.48
N ALA A 131 7.77 19.27 -9.79
CA ALA A 131 7.72 19.27 -8.33
C ALA A 131 7.73 17.85 -7.72
N MET A 132 7.08 16.87 -8.36
CA MET A 132 7.11 15.45 -7.95
C MET A 132 8.52 14.84 -8.06
N ALA A 133 9.29 15.26 -9.08
CA ALA A 133 10.63 14.75 -9.33
C ALA A 133 11.69 15.31 -8.37
N GLN A 134 11.39 16.41 -7.67
CA GLN A 134 12.32 16.98 -6.70
C GLN A 134 12.55 16.02 -5.53
N ARG A 135 13.81 15.60 -5.35
CA ARG A 135 14.20 14.82 -4.18
C ARG A 135 14.11 15.68 -2.94
N PHE A 136 13.56 15.10 -1.88
CA PHE A 136 13.63 15.66 -0.54
C PHE A 136 14.47 14.74 0.33
N ALA A 137 15.28 15.30 1.22
CA ALA A 137 16.04 14.53 2.20
C ALA A 137 15.08 14.20 3.36
N TRP A 138 14.47 13.03 3.31
CA TRP A 138 13.73 12.49 4.44
C TRP A 138 14.78 11.86 5.37
N THR A 139 14.85 12.28 6.63
CA THR A 139 15.79 11.68 7.58
C THR A 139 15.50 10.18 7.65
N PRO A 140 16.50 9.30 7.45
CA PRO A 140 16.30 7.87 7.59
C PRO A 140 15.73 7.59 8.98
N GLY A 141 14.62 6.86 9.06
CA GLY A 141 14.16 6.33 10.34
C GLY A 141 15.31 5.54 10.99
N ARG A 142 15.48 5.69 12.30
CA ARG A 142 16.52 4.94 13.02
C ARG A 142 16.17 3.46 12.96
N GLU A 143 16.91 2.70 12.16
CA GLU A 143 16.83 1.24 12.19
C GLU A 143 17.40 0.78 13.54
N LEU A 144 16.52 0.38 14.45
CA LEU A 144 16.91 -0.22 15.72
C LEU A 144 17.19 -1.70 15.45
N ALA A 145 18.42 -2.00 15.02
CA ALA A 145 18.89 -3.38 15.02
C ALA A 145 19.06 -3.83 16.48
N TYR A 146 18.58 -5.04 16.81
CA TYR A 146 18.90 -5.64 18.10
C TYR A 146 20.42 -5.71 18.26
N THR A 147 20.91 -5.29 19.41
CA THR A 147 22.29 -5.57 19.82
C THR A 147 22.52 -7.08 19.86
N HIS A 148 23.78 -7.51 19.82
CA HIS A 148 24.13 -8.92 19.91
C HIS A 148 23.52 -9.60 21.15
N ASP A 149 23.49 -8.88 22.27
CA ASP A 149 22.98 -9.37 23.54
C ASP A 149 21.45 -9.48 23.52
N GLU A 150 20.75 -8.47 22.98
CA GLU A 150 19.29 -8.52 22.80
C GLU A 150 18.88 -9.64 21.85
N PHE A 151 19.60 -9.80 20.74
CA PHE A 151 19.36 -10.87 19.79
C PHE A 151 19.58 -12.25 20.42
N THR A 152 20.63 -12.39 21.24
CA THR A 152 20.94 -13.63 21.97
C THR A 152 19.87 -13.93 23.02
N ALA A 153 19.43 -12.92 23.78
CA ALA A 153 18.35 -13.07 24.75
C ALA A 153 17.04 -13.51 24.09
N ILE A 154 16.66 -12.91 22.95
CA ILE A 154 15.49 -13.32 22.16
C ILE A 154 15.63 -14.78 21.71
N ARG A 155 16.80 -15.19 21.21
CA ARG A 155 17.05 -16.56 20.76
C ARG A 155 16.94 -17.58 21.89
N VAL A 156 17.44 -17.24 23.08
CA VAL A 156 17.36 -18.10 24.27
C VAL A 156 15.91 -18.23 24.74
N ALA A 157 15.19 -17.12 24.81
CA ALA A 157 13.77 -17.12 25.17
C ALA A 157 12.94 -17.97 24.19
N ALA A 158 13.13 -17.77 22.88
CA ALA A 158 12.45 -18.57 21.86
C ALA A 158 12.74 -20.07 22.01
N ARG A 159 14.00 -20.47 22.22
CA ARG A 159 14.40 -21.86 22.44
C ARG A 159 13.75 -22.48 23.68
N ARG A 160 13.60 -21.73 24.77
CA ARG A 160 12.93 -22.18 25.99
C ARG A 160 11.45 -22.45 25.74
N THR A 161 10.76 -21.53 25.05
CA THR A 161 9.35 -21.69 24.67
C THR A 161 9.14 -22.92 23.79
N PHE A 162 9.97 -23.11 22.76
CA PHE A 162 9.86 -24.29 21.89
C PHE A 162 10.09 -25.60 22.62
N ARG A 163 11.10 -25.67 23.51
CA ARG A 163 11.38 -26.88 24.30
C ARG A 163 10.24 -27.20 25.25
N ALA A 164 9.69 -26.21 25.95
CA ALA A 164 8.56 -26.40 26.85
C ALA A 164 7.32 -26.90 26.10
N ALA A 165 7.01 -26.33 24.93
CA ALA A 165 5.91 -26.78 24.09
C ALA A 165 6.13 -28.22 23.59
N LEU A 166 7.35 -28.57 23.17
CA LEU A 166 7.67 -29.92 22.70
C LEU A 166 7.53 -30.97 23.80
N LEU A 167 7.98 -30.67 25.02
CA LEU A 167 7.82 -31.58 26.16
C LEU A 167 6.35 -31.84 26.47
N ARG A 168 5.54 -30.77 26.54
CA ARG A 168 4.09 -30.90 26.74
C ARG A 168 3.41 -31.76 25.68
N ILE A 169 3.81 -31.63 24.41
CA ILE A 169 3.25 -32.45 23.33
C ILE A 169 3.62 -33.93 23.52
N ARG A 170 4.88 -34.21 23.90
CA ARG A 170 5.34 -35.59 24.14
C ARG A 170 4.64 -36.22 25.33
N GLU A 171 4.60 -35.52 26.46
CA GLU A 171 3.92 -35.97 27.68
C GLU A 171 2.42 -36.25 27.41
N ASN A 172 1.74 -35.34 26.70
CA ASN A 172 0.34 -35.55 26.33
C ASN A 172 0.15 -36.74 25.37
N SER A 173 1.10 -36.97 24.45
CA SER A 173 1.06 -38.08 23.50
C SER A 173 1.28 -39.42 24.18
N GLU A 174 2.22 -39.47 25.12
CA GLU A 174 2.50 -40.65 25.96
C GLU A 174 1.29 -40.97 26.86
N HIS A 175 0.71 -39.95 27.50
CA HIS A 175 -0.49 -40.12 28.31
C HIS A 175 -1.69 -40.62 27.48
N LEU A 176 -1.88 -40.10 26.27
CA LEU A 176 -2.91 -40.57 25.35
C LEU A 176 -2.66 -42.00 24.86
N ALA A 177 -1.40 -42.38 24.62
CA ALA A 177 -1.04 -43.74 24.24
C ALA A 177 -1.29 -44.73 25.37
N ALA A 178 -0.94 -44.37 26.62
CA ALA A 178 -1.22 -45.17 27.81
C ALA A 178 -2.73 -45.36 28.02
N TRP A 179 -3.53 -44.28 27.93
CA TRP A 179 -4.99 -44.38 28.03
C TRP A 179 -5.62 -45.26 26.94
N ARG A 180 -5.06 -45.28 25.73
CA ARG A 180 -5.52 -46.16 24.65
C ARG A 180 -5.11 -47.62 24.81
N ALA A 181 -4.04 -47.90 25.56
CA ALA A 181 -3.53 -49.25 25.79
C ALA A 181 -4.27 -49.99 26.91
N GLY A 182 -5.10 -49.29 27.70
CA GLY A 182 -5.90 -49.85 28.80
C GLY A 182 -5.30 -49.56 30.15
#